data_AF-A0AA43LQ95-F1
#
_entry.id   AF-A0AA43LQ95-F1
#
_cell.length_a   1.000
_cell.length_b   1.000
_cell.length_c   1.000
_cell.angle_alpha   90.00
_cell.angle_beta   90.00
_cell.angle_gamma   90.00
#
_symmetry.space_group_name_H-M   'P 1'
#
loop_
_entity.id
_entity.type
_entity.pdbx_description
1 polymer ?
#
loop_
_entity_poly.entity_id
_entity_poly.type
_entity_poly.pdbx_seq_one_letter_code
_entity_poly.pdbx_strand_id
1 'polypeptide(L)'
;MYIKKQHIRILRVIGIISLLVWMYVIYSFSADSGNSSSALSGNVVKMFYQIIETFTGKDLYQMLSATHLDMVQHVFRKLAHMFIFFVLSVNAMCIMFTFPLKMYIRIFIALTFSFAYACFDEFHQLFVAGRAGQFRDVLIDTSGALIGIIFSLLLYCVIFTIYEKHMAKKYGAIDVSNQK
;
A
#
# COMPACT_ATOMS: atom_id res chain seq x y z
N MET A 1 4.75 19.74 16.69
CA MET A 1 3.30 19.94 16.45
C MET A 1 2.55 19.78 17.78
N TYR A 2 2.11 20.88 18.41
CA TYR A 2 1.34 20.79 19.67
C TYR A 2 -0.13 20.45 19.35
N ILE A 3 -0.36 19.26 18.80
CA ILE A 3 -1.71 18.73 18.64
C ILE A 3 -2.23 18.47 20.07
N LYS A 4 -3.39 19.04 20.44
CA LYS A 4 -3.99 18.69 21.73
C LYS A 4 -4.15 17.17 21.79
N LYS A 5 -3.79 16.58 22.93
CA LYS A 5 -3.80 15.12 23.16
C LYS A 5 -5.10 14.44 22.71
N GLN A 6 -6.23 15.15 22.79
CA GLN A 6 -7.53 14.72 22.28
C GLN A 6 -7.57 14.46 20.76
N HIS A 7 -6.99 15.32 19.92
CA HIS A 7 -7.02 15.14 18.47
C HIS A 7 -6.10 13.99 18.04
N ILE A 8 -4.97 13.77 18.73
CA ILE A 8 -4.11 12.59 18.49
C ILE A 8 -4.89 11.30 18.74
N ARG A 9 -5.70 11.26 19.81
CA ARG A 9 -6.55 10.08 20.11
C ARG A 9 -7.58 9.85 19.02
N ILE A 10 -8.25 10.91 18.55
CA ILE A 10 -9.24 10.81 17.46
C ILE A 10 -8.59 10.30 16.17
N LEU A 11 -7.47 10.91 15.75
CA LEU A 11 -6.72 10.49 14.56
C LEU A 11 -6.26 9.03 14.65
N ARG A 12 -5.87 8.58 15.84
CA ARG A 12 -5.50 7.19 16.08
C ARG A 12 -6.68 6.25 15.90
N VAL A 13 -7.85 6.57 16.46
CA VAL A 13 -9.07 5.76 16.31
C VAL A 13 -9.49 5.69 14.85
N ILE A 14 -9.51 6.82 14.15
CA ILE A 14 -9.81 6.88 12.72
C ILE A 14 -8.82 6.02 11.92
N GLY A 15 -7.51 6.15 12.21
CA GLY A 15 -6.48 5.35 11.55
C GLY A 15 -6.66 3.85 11.78
N ILE A 16 -6.96 3.42 13.01
CA ILE A 16 -7.22 2.02 13.33
C ILE A 16 -8.44 1.50 12.57
N ILE A 17 -9.54 2.26 12.52
CA ILE A 17 -10.74 1.87 11.77
C ILE A 17 -10.42 1.75 10.28
N SER A 18 -9.72 2.73 9.71
CA SER A 18 -9.27 2.70 8.31
C SER A 18 -8.41 1.48 8.00
N LEU A 19 -7.47 1.13 8.90
CA LEU A 19 -6.62 -0.05 8.76
C LEU A 19 -7.46 -1.34 8.77
N LEU A 20 -8.40 -1.49 9.70
CA LEU A 20 -9.26 -2.67 9.80
C LEU A 20 -10.15 -2.83 8.56
N VAL A 21 -10.71 -1.72 8.05
CA VAL A 21 -11.47 -1.72 6.80
C VAL A 21 -10.57 -2.18 5.65
N TRP A 22 -9.33 -1.69 5.58
CA TRP A 22 -8.41 -2.09 4.52
C TRP A 22 -7.98 -3.56 4.62
N MET A 23 -7.78 -4.08 5.83
CA MET A 23 -7.55 -5.51 6.06
C MET A 23 -8.72 -6.36 5.56
N TYR A 24 -9.96 -5.93 5.81
CA TYR A 24 -11.14 -6.59 5.28
C TYR A 24 -11.21 -6.58 3.75
N VAL A 25 -10.81 -5.47 3.12
CA VAL A 25 -10.71 -5.37 1.65
C VAL A 25 -9.71 -6.39 1.11
N ILE A 26 -8.52 -6.51 1.72
CA ILE A 26 -7.52 -7.52 1.34
C ILE A 26 -8.12 -8.93 1.47
N TYR A 27 -8.69 -9.23 2.63
CA TYR A 27 -9.30 -10.52 2.89
C TYR A 27 -10.36 -10.89 1.85
N SER A 28 -11.21 -9.93 1.47
CA SER A 28 -12.25 -10.13 0.46
C SER A 28 -11.67 -10.45 -0.92
N PHE A 29 -10.63 -9.73 -1.35
CA PHE A 29 -9.95 -10.02 -2.62
C PHE A 29 -9.18 -11.35 -2.60
N SER A 30 -8.68 -11.77 -1.45
CA SER A 30 -7.97 -13.03 -1.28
C SER A 30 -8.90 -14.24 -1.15
N ALA A 31 -10.14 -14.03 -0.71
CA ALA A 31 -11.19 -15.04 -0.69
C ALA A 31 -11.72 -15.40 -2.09
N ASP A 32 -11.52 -14.53 -3.08
CA ASP A 32 -11.90 -14.79 -4.46
C ASP A 32 -11.08 -15.93 -5.07
N SER A 33 -11.80 -16.86 -5.72
CA SER A 33 -11.21 -17.99 -6.45
C SER A 33 -10.17 -17.53 -7.47
N GLY A 34 -9.21 -18.41 -7.78
CA GLY A 34 -8.19 -18.12 -8.79
C GLY A 34 -8.76 -17.71 -10.15
N ASN A 35 -9.92 -18.26 -10.52
CA ASN A 35 -10.61 -17.93 -11.78
C ASN A 35 -11.25 -16.54 -11.75
N SER A 36 -11.94 -16.20 -10.65
CA SER A 36 -12.55 -14.87 -10.46
C SER A 36 -11.50 -13.77 -10.46
N SER A 37 -10.39 -13.99 -9.76
CA SER A 37 -9.28 -13.04 -9.70
C SER A 37 -8.59 -12.86 -11.06
N SER A 38 -8.41 -13.95 -11.80
CA SER A 38 -7.86 -13.88 -13.17
C SER A 38 -8.79 -13.11 -14.11
N ALA A 39 -10.11 -13.31 -14.02
CA ALA A 39 -11.08 -12.56 -14.81
C ALA A 39 -11.05 -11.05 -14.51
N LEU A 40 -10.95 -10.66 -13.24
CA LEU A 40 -10.82 -9.25 -12.86
C LEU A 40 -9.55 -8.63 -13.46
N SER A 41 -8.41 -9.30 -13.33
CA SER A 41 -7.16 -8.85 -13.92
C SER A 41 -7.23 -8.77 -15.45
N GLY A 42 -7.90 -9.73 -16.10
CA GLY A 42 -8.16 -9.73 -17.53
C GLY A 42 -8.97 -8.52 -18.00
N ASN A 43 -9.97 -8.08 -17.23
CA ASN A 43 -10.74 -6.87 -17.53
C ASN A 43 -9.89 -5.60 -17.42
N VAL A 44 -9.02 -5.51 -16.41
CA VAL A 44 -8.07 -4.39 -16.28
C VAL A 44 -7.08 -4.35 -17.45
N VAL A 45 -6.55 -5.51 -17.84
CA VAL A 45 -5.65 -5.63 -19.00
C VAL A 45 -6.36 -5.21 -20.28
N LYS A 46 -7.59 -5.67 -20.52
CA LYS A 46 -8.40 -5.24 -21.68
C LYS A 46 -8.60 -3.73 -21.71
N MET A 47 -8.98 -3.12 -20.59
CA MET A 47 -9.13 -1.66 -20.47
C MET A 47 -7.83 -0.93 -20.80
N PHE A 48 -6.69 -1.41 -20.29
CA PHE A 48 -5.38 -0.82 -20.57
C PHE A 48 -5.03 -0.87 -22.07
N TYR A 49 -5.27 -2.00 -22.73
CA TYR A 49 -5.03 -2.13 -24.16
C TYR A 49 -5.99 -1.30 -25.02
N GLN A 50 -7.26 -1.16 -24.64
CA GLN A 50 -8.22 -0.27 -25.31
C GLN A 50 -7.80 1.20 -25.25
N ILE A 51 -7.22 1.62 -24.12
CA ILE A 51 -6.66 2.97 -23.99
C ILE A 51 -5.49 3.14 -24.96
N ILE A 52 -4.56 2.18 -25.03
CA ILE A 52 -3.43 2.24 -25.97
C ILE A 52 -3.91 2.27 -27.42
N GLU A 53 -4.92 1.48 -27.78
CA GLU A 53 -5.51 1.49 -29.11
C GLU A 53 -6.07 2.88 -29.45
N THR A 54 -6.76 3.54 -28.51
CA THR A 54 -7.27 4.90 -28.70
C THR A 54 -6.17 5.91 -29.03
N PHE A 55 -4.97 5.74 -28.46
CA PHE A 55 -3.83 6.63 -28.72
C PHE A 55 -2.98 6.25 -29.94
N THR A 56 -2.86 4.95 -30.24
CA THR A 56 -1.92 4.43 -31.26
C THR A 56 -2.60 3.97 -32.54
N GLY A 57 -3.93 3.79 -32.51
CA GLY A 57 -4.72 3.20 -33.59
C GLY A 57 -4.45 1.70 -33.80
N LYS A 58 -3.72 1.04 -32.89
CA LYS A 58 -3.34 -0.37 -33.01
C LYS A 58 -3.98 -1.21 -31.92
N ASP A 59 -4.74 -2.23 -32.32
CA ASP A 59 -5.24 -3.26 -31.42
C ASP A 59 -4.12 -4.24 -31.05
N LEU A 60 -3.31 -3.86 -30.07
CA LEU A 60 -2.23 -4.71 -29.54
C LEU A 60 -2.77 -5.91 -28.75
N TYR A 61 -4.04 -5.91 -28.35
CA TYR A 61 -4.63 -7.00 -27.58
C TYR A 61 -4.79 -8.24 -28.46
N GLN A 62 -5.31 -8.06 -29.68
CA GLN A 62 -5.46 -9.16 -30.65
C GLN A 62 -4.13 -9.64 -31.26
N MET A 63 -3.10 -8.80 -31.26
CA MET A 63 -1.76 -9.17 -31.73
C MET A 63 -0.99 -10.05 -30.74
N LEU A 64 -1.46 -10.19 -29.51
CA LEU A 64 -0.78 -10.91 -28.45
C LEU A 64 -1.26 -12.38 -28.39
N SER A 65 -0.34 -13.33 -28.39
CA SER A 65 -0.68 -14.74 -28.20
C SER A 65 -1.27 -15.00 -26.80
N ALA A 66 -2.09 -16.04 -26.64
CA ALA A 66 -2.70 -16.40 -25.36
C ALA A 66 -1.70 -16.53 -24.19
N THR A 67 -0.52 -17.12 -24.42
CA THR A 67 0.51 -17.29 -23.38
C THR A 67 1.06 -15.96 -22.85
N HIS A 68 1.28 -15.00 -23.74
CA HIS A 68 1.73 -13.67 -23.38
C HIS A 68 0.61 -12.89 -22.65
N LEU A 69 -0.65 -13.07 -23.05
CA LEU A 69 -1.78 -12.45 -22.37
C LEU A 69 -1.92 -12.96 -20.94
N ASP A 70 -1.78 -14.26 -20.70
CA ASP A 70 -1.80 -14.85 -19.36
C ASP A 70 -0.66 -14.32 -18.49
N MET A 71 0.54 -14.16 -19.07
CA MET A 71 1.68 -13.55 -18.37
C MET A 71 1.39 -12.10 -17.97
N VAL A 72 0.83 -11.29 -18.87
CA VAL A 72 0.46 -9.90 -18.58
C VAL A 72 -0.61 -9.84 -17.49
N GLN A 73 -1.65 -10.65 -17.57
CA GLN A 73 -2.68 -10.74 -16.52
C GLN A 73 -2.07 -11.13 -15.17
N HIS A 74 -1.16 -12.10 -15.16
CA HIS A 74 -0.45 -12.50 -13.94
C HIS A 74 0.35 -11.33 -13.36
N VAL A 75 1.08 -10.57 -14.18
CA VAL A 75 1.83 -9.38 -13.73
C VAL A 75 0.90 -8.31 -13.15
N PHE A 76 -0.20 -7.99 -13.84
CA PHE A 76 -1.18 -7.01 -13.33
C PHE A 76 -1.78 -7.44 -12.00
N ARG A 77 -2.08 -8.73 -11.83
CA ARG A 77 -2.54 -9.27 -10.55
C ARG A 77 -1.49 -9.08 -9.45
N LYS A 78 -0.23 -9.40 -9.70
CA LYS A 78 0.86 -9.19 -8.73
C LYS A 78 1.07 -7.71 -8.37
N LEU A 79 0.96 -6.82 -9.35
CA LEU A 79 1.02 -5.37 -9.11
C LEU A 79 -0.17 -4.89 -8.27
N ALA A 80 -1.37 -5.44 -8.48
CA ALA A 80 -2.54 -5.11 -7.67
C ALA A 80 -2.35 -5.54 -6.20
N HIS A 81 -1.88 -6.77 -5.94
CA HIS A 81 -1.58 -7.22 -4.58
C HIS A 81 -0.49 -6.34 -3.95
N MET A 82 0.61 -6.07 -4.66
CA MET A 82 1.66 -5.16 -4.21
C MET A 82 1.12 -3.76 -3.85
N PHE A 83 0.21 -3.21 -4.66
CA PHE A 83 -0.42 -1.91 -4.40
C PHE A 83 -1.34 -1.93 -3.17
N ILE A 84 -2.08 -3.01 -2.97
CA ILE A 84 -2.95 -3.13 -1.80
C ILE A 84 -2.11 -3.19 -0.50
N PHE A 85 -0.97 -3.90 -0.51
CA PHE A 85 -0.02 -3.92 0.61
C PHE A 85 0.72 -2.59 0.80
N PHE A 86 0.97 -1.84 -0.28
CA PHE A 86 1.42 -0.45 -0.20
C PHE A 86 0.44 0.41 0.62
N VAL A 87 -0.87 0.32 0.33
CA VAL A 87 -1.88 1.10 1.08
C VAL A 87 -2.01 0.61 2.53
N LEU A 88 -1.86 -0.70 2.78
CA LEU A 88 -1.86 -1.26 4.13
C LEU A 88 -0.72 -0.65 4.98
N SER A 89 0.49 -0.59 4.44
CA SER A 89 1.65 -0.08 5.17
C SER A 89 1.58 1.44 5.37
N VAL A 90 0.99 2.19 4.42
CA VAL A 90 0.68 3.62 4.59
C VAL A 90 -0.28 3.83 5.76
N ASN A 91 -1.36 3.04 5.86
CA ASN A 91 -2.29 3.11 7.00
C ASN A 91 -1.59 2.78 8.32
N ALA A 92 -0.77 1.73 8.35
CA ALA A 92 0.02 1.35 9.53
C ALA A 92 0.96 2.50 9.96
N MET A 93 1.67 3.12 9.01
CA MET A 93 2.54 4.27 9.28
C MET A 93 1.77 5.48 9.80
N CYS A 94 0.60 5.80 9.24
CA CYS A 94 -0.28 6.86 9.75
C CYS A 94 -0.64 6.66 11.22
N ILE A 95 -0.97 5.42 11.64
CA ILE A 95 -1.23 5.09 13.04
C ILE A 95 0.04 5.26 13.87
N MET A 96 1.17 4.73 13.39
CA MET A 96 2.47 4.83 14.09
C MET A 96 2.91 6.28 14.28
N PHE A 97 2.51 7.20 13.39
CA PHE A 97 2.76 8.62 13.55
C PHE A 97 2.07 9.25 14.77
N THR A 98 1.01 8.63 15.30
CA THR A 98 0.27 9.08 16.48
C THR A 98 0.88 8.65 17.82
N PHE A 99 1.93 7.83 17.81
CA PHE A 99 2.61 7.34 19.01
C PHE A 99 3.95 8.05 19.22
N PRO A 100 4.37 8.31 20.47
CA PRO A 100 5.66 8.92 20.77
C PRO A 100 6.82 7.91 20.68
N LEU A 101 6.95 7.22 19.55
CA LEU A 101 8.00 6.22 19.29
C LEU A 101 9.12 6.80 18.44
N LYS A 102 10.34 6.24 18.54
CA LYS A 102 11.44 6.60 17.62
C LYS A 102 11.12 6.13 16.20
N MET A 103 11.60 6.84 15.17
CA MET A 103 11.23 6.56 13.77
C MET A 103 11.55 5.11 13.34
N TYR A 104 12.72 4.58 13.70
CA TYR A 104 13.08 3.21 13.36
C TYR A 104 12.16 2.16 13.99
N ILE A 105 11.60 2.43 15.19
CA ILE A 105 10.63 1.54 15.84
C ILE A 105 9.31 1.55 15.06
N ARG A 106 8.87 2.73 14.58
CA ARG A 106 7.67 2.87 13.75
C ARG A 106 7.78 2.06 12.45
N ILE A 107 8.92 2.21 11.77
CA ILE A 107 9.25 1.48 10.53
C ILE A 107 9.26 -0.03 10.80
N PHE A 108 9.93 -0.46 11.87
CA PHE A 108 10.02 -1.87 12.24
C PHE A 108 8.63 -2.47 12.50
N ILE A 109 7.80 -1.82 13.32
CA ILE A 109 6.43 -2.29 13.61
C ILE A 109 5.60 -2.37 12.32
N ALA A 110 5.60 -1.32 11.49
CA ALA A 110 4.82 -1.29 10.26
C ALA A 110 5.26 -2.37 9.26
N LEU A 111 6.57 -2.59 9.13
CA LEU A 111 7.12 -3.62 8.25
C LEU A 111 6.80 -5.03 8.75
N THR A 112 7.06 -5.32 10.03
CA THR A 112 6.76 -6.62 10.62
C THR A 112 5.26 -6.93 10.58
N PHE A 113 4.41 -5.94 10.84
CA PHE A 113 2.95 -6.07 10.70
C PHE A 113 2.55 -6.41 9.26
N SER A 114 3.07 -5.67 8.27
CA SER A 114 2.73 -5.90 6.87
C SER A 114 3.23 -7.25 6.36
N PHE A 115 4.44 -7.65 6.75
CA PHE A 115 5.00 -8.97 6.45
C PHE A 115 4.17 -10.09 7.08
N ALA A 116 3.81 -9.98 8.36
CA ALA A 116 2.96 -10.95 9.04
C ALA A 116 1.59 -11.06 8.38
N TYR A 117 1.02 -9.93 7.93
CA TYR A 117 -0.24 -9.91 7.21
C TYR A 117 -0.13 -10.55 5.82
N ALA A 118 0.99 -10.36 5.10
CA ALA A 118 1.26 -11.04 3.84
C ALA A 118 1.37 -12.57 4.01
N CYS A 119 2.05 -13.01 5.08
CA CYS A 119 2.07 -14.43 5.44
C CYS A 119 0.67 -14.97 5.75
N PHE A 120 -0.15 -14.20 6.49
CA PHE A 120 -1.53 -14.57 6.79
C PHE A 120 -2.39 -14.65 5.52
N ASP A 121 -2.21 -13.71 4.59
CA ASP A 121 -2.95 -13.68 3.33
C ASP A 121 -2.64 -14.91 2.46
N GLU A 122 -1.36 -15.23 2.28
CA GLU A 122 -0.94 -16.42 1.54
C GLU A 122 -1.37 -17.72 2.22
N PHE A 123 -1.35 -17.77 3.56
CA PHE A 123 -1.89 -18.90 4.31
C PHE A 123 -3.41 -19.04 4.10
N HIS A 124 -4.16 -17.93 4.12
CA HIS A 124 -5.59 -17.93 3.84
C HIS A 124 -5.89 -18.39 2.41
N GLN A 125 -5.10 -17.94 1.43
CA GLN A 125 -5.23 -18.36 0.03
C GLN A 125 -5.06 -19.88 -0.17
N LEU A 126 -4.31 -20.60 0.70
CA LEU A 126 -4.22 -22.07 0.64
C LEU A 126 -5.58 -22.77 0.82
N PHE A 127 -6.55 -22.11 1.45
CA PHE A 127 -7.90 -22.65 1.65
C PHE A 127 -8.87 -22.25 0.53
N VAL A 128 -8.41 -21.49 -0.46
CA VAL A 128 -9.23 -20.98 -1.57
C VAL A 128 -8.97 -21.80 -2.83
N ALA A 129 -10.03 -22.24 -3.50
CA ALA A 129 -9.92 -23.07 -4.70
C ALA A 129 -9.17 -22.34 -5.85
N GLY A 130 -8.21 -23.04 -6.46
CA GLY A 130 -7.42 -22.52 -7.58
C GLY A 130 -6.34 -21.51 -7.20
N ARG A 131 -6.03 -21.37 -5.91
CA ARG A 131 -4.90 -20.59 -5.39
C ARG A 131 -3.82 -21.52 -4.86
N ALA A 132 -2.57 -21.09 -4.97
CA ALA A 132 -1.42 -21.77 -4.39
C ALA A 132 -0.66 -20.73 -3.57
N GLY A 133 -0.45 -21.00 -2.28
CA GLY A 133 0.35 -20.13 -1.43
C GLY A 133 1.81 -20.23 -1.83
N GLN A 134 2.45 -19.10 -2.15
CA GLN A 134 3.85 -19.03 -2.53
C GLN A 134 4.60 -18.05 -1.65
N PHE A 135 5.71 -18.49 -1.06
CA PHE A 135 6.57 -17.58 -0.30
C PHE A 135 7.08 -16.39 -1.13
N ARG A 136 7.22 -16.58 -2.45
CA ARG A 136 7.56 -15.50 -3.38
C ARG A 136 6.51 -14.38 -3.38
N ASP A 137 5.24 -14.71 -3.18
CA ASP A 137 4.15 -13.74 -3.17
C ASP A 137 4.18 -12.89 -1.90
N VAL A 138 4.48 -13.50 -0.75
CA VAL A 138 4.79 -12.77 0.49
C VAL A 138 5.88 -11.74 0.28
N LEU A 139 6.95 -12.08 -0.46
CA LEU A 139 8.06 -11.16 -0.74
C LEU A 139 7.64 -10.00 -1.65
N ILE A 140 6.83 -10.28 -2.69
CA ILE A 140 6.29 -9.25 -3.59
C ILE A 140 5.40 -8.28 -2.82
N ASP A 141 4.49 -8.79 -1.99
CA ASP A 141 3.58 -7.98 -1.19
C ASP A 141 4.32 -7.16 -0.13
N THR A 142 5.32 -7.77 0.50
CA THR A 142 6.22 -7.07 1.43
C THR A 142 7.02 -5.97 0.73
N SER A 143 7.40 -6.15 -0.54
CA SER A 143 8.05 -5.10 -1.32
C SER A 143 7.12 -3.91 -1.57
N GLY A 144 5.83 -4.17 -1.82
CA GLY A 144 4.80 -3.14 -1.88
C GLY A 144 4.66 -2.38 -0.56
N ALA A 145 4.65 -3.11 0.55
CA ALA A 145 4.63 -2.52 1.88
C ALA A 145 5.87 -1.63 2.15
N LEU A 146 7.07 -2.06 1.74
CA LEU A 146 8.29 -1.25 1.84
C LEU A 146 8.19 0.06 1.05
N ILE A 147 7.67 0.02 -0.18
CA ILE A 147 7.42 1.22 -0.99
C ILE A 147 6.45 2.16 -0.27
N GLY A 148 5.40 1.63 0.35
CA GLY A 148 4.42 2.43 1.12
C GLY A 148 5.02 3.07 2.37
N ILE A 149 5.95 2.40 3.05
CA ILE A 149 6.69 2.96 4.18
C ILE A 149 7.58 4.11 3.70
N ILE A 150 8.36 3.91 2.64
CA ILE A 150 9.23 4.95 2.05
C ILE A 150 8.39 6.17 1.65
N PHE A 151 7.26 5.94 0.97
CA PHE A 151 6.32 6.99 0.58
C PHE A 151 5.81 7.78 1.80
N SER A 152 5.42 7.08 2.87
CA SER A 152 4.96 7.71 4.12
C SER A 152 6.05 8.57 4.78
N LEU A 153 7.31 8.11 4.74
CA LEU A 153 8.45 8.87 5.24
C LEU A 153 8.71 10.13 4.41
N LEU A 154 8.64 10.02 3.07
CA LEU A 154 8.80 11.17 2.18
C LEU A 154 7.71 12.21 2.43
N LEU A 155 6.44 11.79 2.54
CA LEU A 155 5.33 12.68 2.89
C LEU A 155 5.55 13.37 4.25
N TYR A 156 5.99 12.62 5.26
CA TYR A 156 6.30 13.17 6.57
C TYR A 156 7.39 14.25 6.48
N CYS A 157 8.49 13.97 5.77
CA CYS A 157 9.59 14.93 5.57
C CYS A 157 9.13 16.19 4.84
N VAL A 158 8.34 16.06 3.77
CA VAL A 158 7.79 17.19 3.01
C VAL A 158 6.88 18.05 3.88
N ILE A 159 5.93 17.43 4.60
CA ILE A 159 5.01 18.15 5.50
C ILE A 159 5.78 18.88 6.60
N PHE A 160 6.76 18.21 7.21
CA PHE A 160 7.60 18.81 8.24
C PHE A 160 8.38 20.02 7.70
N THR A 161 8.96 19.91 6.50
CA THR A 161 9.72 21.00 5.86
C THR A 161 8.82 22.21 5.55
N ILE A 162 7.62 21.97 5.01
CA ILE A 162 6.64 23.02 4.72
C ILE A 162 6.20 23.71 6.02
N TYR A 163 5.96 22.93 7.07
CA TYR A 163 5.58 23.43 8.39
C TYR A 163 6.67 24.33 8.99
N GLU A 164 7.92 23.87 9.03
CA GLU A 164 9.07 24.63 9.52
C GLU A 164 9.20 25.97 8.77
N LYS A 165 9.13 25.94 7.44
CA LYS A 165 9.18 27.16 6.61
C LYS A 165 8.03 28.12 6.92
N HIS A 166 6.82 27.60 7.09
CA HIS A 166 5.66 28.41 7.45
C HIS A 166 5.81 29.02 8.86
N MET A 167 6.32 28.26 9.84
CA MET A 167 6.54 28.76 11.20
C MET A 167 7.65 29.80 11.26
N ALA A 168 8.76 29.58 10.56
CA ALA A 168 9.84 30.56 10.42
C ALA A 168 9.35 31.88 9.79
N LYS A 169 8.43 31.81 8.82
CA LYS A 169 7.82 33.01 8.22
C LYS A 169 6.85 33.73 9.17
N LYS A 170 6.07 32.97 9.96
CA LYS A 170 5.00 33.52 10.81
C LYS A 170 5.50 34.07 12.15
N TYR A 171 6.54 33.46 12.73
CA TYR A 171 7.02 33.78 14.08
C TYR A 171 8.49 34.24 14.11
N GLY A 172 9.14 34.42 12.95
CA GLY A 172 10.59 34.56 12.85
C GLY A 172 11.29 33.20 12.97
N ALA A 173 12.55 33.11 12.53
CA ALA A 173 13.33 31.87 12.65
C ALA A 173 13.51 31.50 14.13
N ILE A 174 12.68 30.60 14.63
CA ILE A 174 12.90 29.98 15.93
C ILE A 174 14.00 28.94 15.71
N ASP A 175 15.13 29.11 16.38
CA ASP A 175 16.21 28.13 16.39
C ASP A 175 15.74 26.87 17.13
N VAL A 176 15.19 25.90 16.38
CA VAL A 176 14.66 24.63 16.90
C VAL A 176 15.80 23.66 17.27
N SER A 177 17.08 24.02 17.09
CA SER A 177 18.22 23.16 17.39
C SER A 177 18.39 22.82 18.88
N ASN A 178 17.66 23.53 19.76
CA ASN A 178 17.83 23.43 21.22
C ASN A 178 16.73 22.65 21.96
N GLN A 179 15.89 21.89 21.26
CA GLN A 179 14.96 20.94 21.90
C GLN A 179 15.32 19.50 21.51
N LYS A 180 16.40 19.00 22.12
CA LYS A 180 16.73 17.56 22.15
C LYS A 180 16.03 16.87 23.30
#